data_AF-A0A172XYV5-F1
#
_entry.id   AF-A0A172XYV5-F1
#
_cell.length_a   1.000
_cell.length_b   1.000
_cell.length_c   1.000
_cell.angle_alpha   90.00
_cell.angle_beta   90.00
_cell.angle_gamma   90.00
#
_symmetry.space_group_name_H-M   'P 1'
#
loop_
_entity.id
_entity.type
_entity.pdbx_description
1 polymer ?
#
loop_
_entity_poly.entity_id
_entity_poly.type
_entity_poly.pdbx_seq_one_letter_code
_entity_poly.pdbx_strand_id
1 'polypeptide(L)'
;MLAIYLSTPEVENDRRALNTFHGMRRAKKEGRLMGIAPYGYINRSHEDGKKYIAIKQPEASNLIWAFNEVAKGHIPTDHVRVQMNKRDGSSMSRSAFSKAMRNSVYCGKIYIENYKQEEAYHIDGKHEALISERLFNQVQLVMGKKRKVEGPGSRVLGNERFPLRGLLTCPNCGKNLTASGAKGKSKTYYYYYYYYYYHCHYKCGFRFDSDKLNELFETEICKLEFNPIIKDLLKSILLDNYK
;
A
#
# COMPACT_ATOMS: atom_id res chain seq x y z
N MET A 1 25.87 -10.55 51.41
CA MET A 1 25.81 -9.13 51.03
C MET A 1 25.90 -8.89 49.51
N LEU A 2 26.76 -9.61 48.76
CA LEU A 2 26.90 -9.43 47.30
C LEU A 2 25.57 -9.57 46.50
N ALA A 3 24.71 -10.52 46.88
CA ALA A 3 23.40 -10.71 46.25
C ALA A 3 22.47 -9.49 46.36
N ILE A 4 22.56 -8.71 47.45
CA ILE A 4 21.78 -7.48 47.65
C ILE A 4 22.32 -6.36 46.74
N TYR A 5 23.64 -6.24 46.60
CA TYR A 5 24.27 -5.26 45.71
C TYR A 5 24.01 -5.53 44.22
N LEU A 6 23.81 -6.79 43.83
CA LEU A 6 23.46 -7.16 42.46
C LEU A 6 21.96 -6.99 42.18
N SER A 7 21.10 -7.34 43.14
CA SER A 7 19.64 -7.24 42.96
C SER A 7 19.09 -5.82 43.07
N THR A 8 19.73 -4.94 43.86
CA THR A 8 19.22 -3.57 44.05
C THR A 8 19.21 -2.72 42.77
N PRO A 9 20.26 -2.71 41.91
CA PRO A 9 20.21 -2.02 40.62
C PRO A 9 19.18 -2.61 39.65
N GLU A 10 18.99 -3.93 39.64
CA GLU A 10 17.99 -4.59 38.79
C GLU A 10 16.57 -4.16 39.17
N VAL A 11 16.24 -4.21 40.47
CA VAL A 11 14.94 -3.76 40.99
C VAL A 11 14.71 -2.26 40.70
N GLU A 12 15.74 -1.43 40.81
CA GLU A 12 15.64 -0.02 40.42
C GLU A 12 15.39 0.16 38.92
N ASN A 13 16.08 -0.59 38.07
CA ASN A 13 15.87 -0.54 36.63
C ASN A 13 14.46 -0.96 36.25
N ASP A 14 13.94 -2.02 36.85
CA ASP A 14 12.55 -2.48 36.66
C ASP A 14 11.55 -1.42 37.11
N ARG A 15 11.79 -0.78 38.25
CA ARG A 15 10.95 0.33 38.73
C ARG A 15 10.97 1.53 37.78
N ARG A 16 12.14 1.89 37.24
CA ARG A 16 12.28 2.99 36.25
C ARG A 16 11.58 2.63 34.93
N ALA A 17 11.69 1.39 34.49
CA ALA A 17 11.00 0.89 33.30
C ALA A 17 9.48 0.96 33.48
N LEU A 18 8.96 0.51 34.62
CA LEU A 18 7.54 0.61 34.97
C LEU A 18 7.05 2.06 35.02
N ASN A 19 7.78 2.95 35.69
CA ASN A 19 7.43 4.37 35.75
C ASN A 19 7.40 5.01 34.36
N THR A 20 8.38 4.68 33.51
CA THR A 20 8.44 5.16 32.12
C THR A 20 7.24 4.65 31.32
N PHE A 21 6.93 3.36 31.42
CA PHE A 21 5.77 2.75 30.76
C PHE A 21 4.46 3.42 31.19
N HIS A 22 4.23 3.58 32.49
CA HIS A 22 3.04 4.23 33.02
C HIS A 22 2.94 5.70 32.61
N GLY A 23 4.07 6.42 32.60
CA GLY A 23 4.14 7.80 32.12
C GLY A 23 3.79 7.93 30.64
N MET A 24 4.35 7.06 29.78
CA MET A 24 4.04 7.03 28.35
C MET A 24 2.58 6.65 28.09
N ARG A 25 2.04 5.66 28.82
CA ARG A 25 0.63 5.26 28.71
C ARG A 25 -0.30 6.38 29.14
N ARG A 26 -0.01 7.07 30.24
CA ARG A 26 -0.78 8.24 30.70
C ARG A 26 -0.76 9.37 29.66
N ALA A 27 0.41 9.68 29.10
CA ALA A 27 0.54 10.69 28.06
C ALA A 27 -0.31 10.34 26.83
N LYS A 28 -0.29 9.07 26.39
CA LYS A 28 -1.18 8.59 25.33
C LYS A 28 -2.63 8.84 25.71
N LYS A 29 -3.09 8.37 26.89
CA LYS A 29 -4.47 8.57 27.40
C LYS A 29 -4.94 10.02 27.43
N GLU A 30 -4.02 10.96 27.62
CA GLU A 30 -4.29 12.41 27.56
C GLU A 30 -4.34 12.97 26.12
N GLY A 31 -4.34 12.11 25.10
CA GLY A 31 -4.38 12.49 23.68
C GLY A 31 -3.03 12.93 23.12
N ARG A 32 -1.90 12.68 23.80
CA ARG A 32 -0.57 13.08 23.31
C ARG A 32 0.06 11.97 22.48
N LEU A 33 0.52 12.32 21.28
CA LEU A 33 1.30 11.40 20.47
C LEU A 33 2.75 11.32 21.00
N MET A 34 3.19 10.10 21.29
CA MET A 34 4.52 9.83 21.83
C MET A 34 5.46 9.31 20.73
N GLY A 35 6.72 9.74 20.76
CA GLY A 35 7.78 9.23 19.89
C GLY A 35 8.01 10.07 18.63
N ILE A 36 8.35 9.40 17.53
CA ILE A 36 8.64 10.02 16.24
C ILE A 36 7.33 10.37 15.54
N ALA A 37 7.21 11.61 15.06
CA ALA A 37 6.06 12.05 14.27
C ALA A 37 5.89 11.17 13.02
N PRO A 38 4.67 10.67 12.73
CA PRO A 38 4.38 9.97 11.49
C PRO A 38 4.61 10.87 10.27
N TYR A 39 4.78 10.25 9.10
CA TYR A 39 4.92 10.99 7.83
C TYR A 39 3.75 11.96 7.62
N GLY A 40 4.02 13.20 7.19
CA GLY A 40 3.04 14.28 7.12
C GLY A 40 2.94 15.11 8.40
N TYR A 41 3.63 14.72 9.47
CA TYR A 41 3.76 15.48 10.71
C TYR A 41 5.23 15.75 11.05
N ILE A 42 5.45 16.73 11.94
CA ILE A 42 6.76 17.06 12.52
C ILE A 42 6.62 17.32 14.02
N ASN A 43 7.59 16.84 14.80
CA ASN A 43 7.65 17.11 16.24
C ASN A 43 8.06 18.57 16.49
N ARG A 44 7.30 19.28 17.32
CA ARG A 44 7.55 20.66 17.76
C ARG A 44 7.37 20.76 19.27
N SER A 45 7.83 21.87 19.84
CA SER A 45 7.65 22.21 21.25
C SER A 45 7.06 23.61 21.34
N HIS A 46 6.08 23.79 22.23
CA HIS A 46 5.61 25.11 22.64
C HIS A 46 6.65 25.81 23.53
N GLU A 47 6.48 27.11 23.75
CA GLU A 47 7.28 27.93 24.66
C GLU A 47 7.25 27.39 26.10
N ASP A 48 6.11 26.84 26.53
CA ASP A 48 5.92 26.12 27.80
C ASP A 48 6.72 24.79 27.91
N GLY A 49 7.49 24.40 26.89
CA GLY A 49 8.22 23.13 26.83
C GLY A 49 7.35 21.90 26.50
N LYS A 50 6.03 22.08 26.32
CA LYS A 50 5.10 21.01 25.93
C LYS A 50 5.33 20.59 24.47
N LYS A 51 5.60 19.31 24.24
CA LYS A 51 5.80 18.73 22.89
C LYS A 51 4.47 18.44 22.21
N TYR A 52 4.39 18.72 20.92
CA TYR A 52 3.24 18.44 20.07
C TYR A 52 3.69 18.05 18.66
N ILE A 53 2.77 17.54 17.84
CA ILE A 53 3.01 17.32 16.42
C ILE A 53 2.28 18.38 15.60
N ALA A 54 2.98 18.97 14.64
CA ALA A 54 2.45 19.93 13.68
C ALA A 54 2.38 19.30 12.29
N ILE A 55 1.50 19.80 11.43
CA ILE A 55 1.42 19.38 10.04
C ILE A 55 2.70 19.78 9.30
N LYS A 56 3.25 18.87 8.50
CA LYS A 56 4.42 19.10 7.65
C LYS A 56 4.02 19.07 6.18
N GLN A 57 4.13 20.21 5.51
CA GLN A 57 3.94 20.31 4.06
C GLN A 57 5.29 20.15 3.33
N PRO A 58 5.32 19.54 2.12
CA PRO A 58 4.18 19.04 1.33
C PRO A 58 3.72 17.61 1.69
N GLU A 59 4.41 16.93 2.61
CA GLU A 59 4.14 15.51 2.92
C GLU A 59 2.70 15.24 3.37
N ALA A 60 2.10 16.15 4.14
CA ALA A 60 0.72 16.07 4.57
C ALA A 60 -0.26 16.08 3.38
N SER A 61 -0.08 17.02 2.45
CA SER A 61 -0.90 17.11 1.24
C SER A 61 -0.77 15.86 0.36
N ASN A 62 0.43 15.33 0.24
CA ASN A 62 0.67 14.08 -0.48
C ASN A 62 -0.05 12.89 0.15
N LEU A 63 -0.07 12.83 1.48
CA LEU A 63 -0.73 11.76 2.20
C LEU A 63 -2.26 11.88 2.09
N ILE A 64 -2.82 13.09 2.21
CA ILE A 64 -4.25 13.35 2.00
C ILE A 64 -4.67 12.89 0.60
N TRP A 65 -3.89 13.25 -0.43
CA TRP A 65 -4.14 12.77 -1.79
C TRP A 65 -4.09 11.24 -1.87
N ALA A 66 -3.09 10.61 -1.25
CA ALA A 66 -2.95 9.16 -1.28
C ALA A 66 -4.12 8.43 -0.59
N PHE A 67 -4.63 8.95 0.53
CA PHE A 67 -5.83 8.39 1.18
C PHE A 67 -7.06 8.48 0.27
N ASN A 68 -7.27 9.61 -0.42
CA ASN A 68 -8.37 9.78 -1.36
C ASN A 68 -8.27 8.82 -2.55
N GLU A 69 -7.07 8.64 -3.13
CA GLU A 69 -6.88 7.69 -4.24
C GLU A 69 -7.08 6.24 -3.81
N VAL A 70 -6.59 5.86 -2.63
CA VAL A 70 -6.82 4.51 -2.11
C VAL A 70 -8.31 4.28 -1.83
N ALA A 71 -9.03 5.30 -1.35
CA ALA A 71 -10.46 5.20 -1.08
C ALA A 71 -11.31 4.92 -2.32
N LYS A 72 -10.87 5.37 -3.51
CA LYS A 72 -11.51 5.04 -4.81
C LYS A 72 -11.40 3.55 -5.13
N GLY A 73 -10.31 2.89 -4.73
CA GLY A 73 -10.13 1.44 -4.89
C GLY A 73 -9.87 0.94 -6.32
N HIS A 74 -9.74 1.84 -7.30
CA HIS A 74 -9.50 1.48 -8.71
C HIS A 74 -8.06 1.03 -8.98
N ILE A 75 -7.10 1.60 -8.24
CA ILE A 75 -5.67 1.42 -8.48
C ILE A 75 -5.06 0.60 -7.33
N PRO A 76 -4.08 -0.29 -7.60
CA PRO A 76 -3.34 -0.96 -6.54
C PRO A 76 -2.68 0.04 -5.57
N THR A 77 -2.80 -0.22 -4.27
CA THR A 77 -2.25 0.64 -3.20
C THR A 77 -0.76 0.97 -3.38
N ASP A 78 0.04 0.03 -3.89
CA ASP A 78 1.47 0.26 -4.13
C ASP A 78 1.72 1.23 -5.31
N HIS A 79 0.83 1.25 -6.30
CA HIS A 79 0.94 2.19 -7.42
C HIS A 79 0.61 3.63 -6.98
N VAL A 80 -0.38 3.79 -6.09
CA VAL A 80 -0.66 5.10 -5.45
C VAL A 80 0.59 5.61 -4.71
N ARG A 81 1.28 4.73 -3.97
CA ARG A 81 2.56 5.08 -3.32
C ARG A 81 3.63 5.50 -4.32
N VAL A 82 3.78 4.79 -5.44
CA VAL A 82 4.75 5.15 -6.49
C VAL A 82 4.43 6.53 -7.06
N GLN A 83 3.16 6.83 -7.33
CA GLN A 83 2.73 8.15 -7.80
C GLN A 83 2.95 9.24 -6.74
N MET A 84 2.65 8.95 -5.47
CA MET A 84 2.91 9.86 -4.35
C MET A 84 4.39 10.20 -4.22
N ASN A 85 5.28 9.20 -4.33
CA ASN A 85 6.73 9.38 -4.23
C ASN A 85 7.35 10.18 -5.39
N LYS A 86 6.61 10.39 -6.49
CA LYS A 86 7.06 11.27 -7.59
C LYS A 86 6.82 12.74 -7.31
N ARG A 87 6.02 13.06 -6.29
CA ARG A 87 5.76 14.43 -5.84
C ARG A 87 6.88 14.90 -4.91
N ASP A 88 6.95 16.21 -4.70
CA ASP A 88 7.90 16.80 -3.77
C ASP A 88 7.72 16.29 -2.35
N GLY A 89 8.82 16.11 -1.63
CA GLY A 89 8.85 15.60 -0.26
C GLY A 89 9.61 14.29 -0.12
N SER A 90 9.60 13.74 1.09
CA SER A 90 10.31 12.49 1.37
C SER A 90 9.57 11.29 0.78
N SER A 91 10.30 10.34 0.18
CA SER A 91 9.70 9.12 -0.37
C SER A 91 9.38 8.10 0.74
N MET A 92 8.36 7.26 0.49
CA MET A 92 7.93 6.22 1.41
C MET A 92 8.15 4.82 0.82
N SER A 93 8.66 3.91 1.64
CA SER A 93 8.78 2.48 1.28
C SER A 93 7.40 1.81 1.26
N ARG A 94 7.30 0.64 0.60
CA ARG A 94 6.05 -0.12 0.52
C ARG A 94 5.51 -0.52 1.90
N SER A 95 6.39 -0.94 2.80
CA SER A 95 6.00 -1.34 4.16
C SER A 95 5.57 -0.14 5.00
N ALA A 96 6.28 0.98 4.91
CA ALA A 96 5.93 2.22 5.60
C ALA A 96 4.57 2.75 5.13
N PHE A 97 4.28 2.74 3.82
CA PHE A 97 2.99 3.17 3.28
C PHE A 97 1.83 2.29 3.73
N SER A 98 2.05 0.97 3.73
CA SER A 98 1.07 0.01 4.23
C SER A 98 0.75 0.26 5.72
N LYS A 99 1.76 0.59 6.54
CA LYS A 99 1.55 0.97 7.95
C LYS A 99 0.86 2.32 8.09
N ALA A 100 1.25 3.31 7.30
CA ALA A 100 0.67 4.65 7.32
C ALA A 100 -0.83 4.63 7.01
N MET A 101 -1.24 3.87 5.99
CA MET A 101 -2.65 3.75 5.60
C MET A 101 -3.54 3.08 6.66
N ARG A 102 -2.96 2.38 7.65
CA ARG A 102 -3.68 1.78 8.78
C ARG A 102 -3.52 2.56 10.09
N ASN A 103 -2.76 3.65 10.08
CA ASN A 103 -2.47 4.39 11.29
C ASN A 103 -3.63 5.36 11.60
N SER A 104 -4.33 5.12 12.71
CA SER A 104 -5.45 5.94 13.17
C SER A 104 -5.07 7.39 13.49
N VAL A 105 -3.77 7.67 13.69
CA VAL A 105 -3.29 9.04 13.97
C VAL A 105 -3.71 10.00 12.88
N TYR A 106 -3.77 9.55 11.62
CA TYR A 106 -4.17 10.43 10.50
C TYR A 106 -5.62 10.90 10.57
N CYS A 107 -6.52 10.14 11.22
CA CYS A 107 -7.89 10.57 11.50
C CYS A 107 -8.07 11.18 12.89
N GLY A 108 -6.98 11.58 13.55
CA GLY A 108 -7.03 12.23 14.86
C GLY A 108 -7.11 11.26 16.03
N LYS A 109 -7.07 9.93 15.82
CA LYS A 109 -7.23 8.95 16.89
C LYS A 109 -5.90 8.31 17.31
N ILE A 110 -5.71 8.10 18.61
CA ILE A 110 -4.54 7.42 19.17
C ILE A 110 -4.96 6.05 19.69
N TYR A 111 -4.30 5.01 19.18
CA TYR A 111 -4.49 3.64 19.66
C TYR A 111 -3.75 3.39 20.98
N ILE A 112 -4.46 2.84 21.96
CA ILE A 112 -3.94 2.41 23.25
C ILE A 112 -4.04 0.89 23.30
N GLU A 113 -2.89 0.24 23.44
CA GLU A 113 -2.78 -1.21 23.59
C GLU A 113 -3.44 -1.69 24.89
N ASN A 114 -3.90 -2.94 24.90
CA ASN A 114 -4.43 -3.57 26.11
C ASN A 114 -3.34 -3.67 27.19
N TYR A 115 -3.72 -3.50 28.45
CA TYR A 115 -2.80 -3.63 29.56
C TYR A 115 -3.53 -4.07 30.82
N LYS A 116 -3.11 -5.22 31.38
CA LYS A 116 -3.78 -5.87 32.51
C LYS A 116 -5.27 -6.11 32.18
N GLN A 117 -6.18 -5.54 32.96
CA GLN A 117 -7.63 -5.66 32.80
C GLN A 117 -8.23 -4.62 31.86
N GLU A 118 -7.41 -3.72 31.29
CA GLU A 118 -7.87 -2.69 30.36
C GLU A 118 -7.70 -3.19 28.92
N GLU A 119 -8.81 -3.32 28.18
CA GLU A 119 -8.80 -3.68 26.77
C GLU A 119 -8.16 -2.60 25.89
N ALA A 120 -7.87 -2.92 24.63
CA ALA A 120 -7.34 -1.96 23.68
C ALA A 120 -8.46 -1.07 23.12
N TYR A 121 -8.23 0.24 23.03
CA TYR A 121 -9.20 1.19 22.52
C TYR A 121 -8.52 2.38 21.84
N HIS A 122 -9.34 3.19 21.16
CA HIS A 122 -8.91 4.43 20.55
C HIS A 122 -9.45 5.60 21.37
N ILE A 123 -8.66 6.67 21.44
CA ILE A 123 -9.05 7.95 22.01
C ILE A 123 -8.79 9.07 21.02
N ASP A 124 -9.39 10.23 21.27
CA ASP A 124 -9.11 11.42 20.48
C ASP A 124 -7.75 12.01 20.86
N GLY A 125 -6.93 12.23 19.84
CA GLY A 125 -5.65 12.90 19.93
C GLY A 125 -5.82 14.41 19.97
N LYS A 126 -4.83 15.11 20.54
CA LYS A 126 -4.76 16.57 20.58
C LYS A 126 -4.21 17.21 19.30
N HIS A 127 -3.72 16.39 18.38
CA HIS A 127 -3.15 16.86 17.12
C HIS A 127 -4.22 17.06 16.06
N GLU A 128 -3.92 17.91 15.09
CA GLU A 128 -4.80 18.14 13.94
C GLU A 128 -4.83 16.91 13.04
N ALA A 129 -6.02 16.40 12.74
CA ALA A 129 -6.22 15.25 11.84
C ALA A 129 -5.97 15.67 10.37
N LEU A 130 -5.25 14.85 9.60
CA LEU A 130 -5.08 15.08 8.16
C LEU A 130 -6.31 14.67 7.36
N ILE A 131 -7.03 13.65 7.82
CA ILE A 131 -8.18 13.07 7.12
C ILE A 131 -9.36 12.88 8.06
N SER A 132 -10.56 12.76 7.50
CA SER A 132 -11.75 12.41 8.29
C SER A 132 -11.74 10.93 8.70
N GLU A 133 -12.39 10.64 9.82
CA GLU A 133 -12.61 9.25 10.26
C GLU A 133 -13.37 8.44 9.20
N ARG A 134 -14.33 9.06 8.51
CA ARG A 134 -15.06 8.42 7.40
C ARG A 134 -14.12 7.97 6.28
N LEU A 135 -13.20 8.83 5.84
CA LEU A 135 -12.22 8.49 4.80
C LEU A 135 -11.28 7.38 5.27
N PHE A 136 -10.81 7.44 6.51
CA PHE A 136 -9.97 6.40 7.10
C PHE A 136 -10.67 5.03 7.11
N ASN A 137 -11.92 4.98 7.55
CA ASN A 137 -12.72 3.76 7.61
C ASN A 137 -12.98 3.19 6.20
N GLN A 138 -13.26 4.05 5.22
CA GLN A 138 -13.40 3.63 3.82
C GLN A 138 -12.10 2.97 3.31
N VAL A 139 -10.95 3.56 3.61
CA VAL A 139 -9.64 2.97 3.26
C VAL A 139 -9.42 1.63 3.96
N GLN A 140 -9.79 1.49 5.24
CA GLN A 140 -9.70 0.20 5.94
C GLN A 140 -10.56 -0.87 5.27
N LEU A 141 -11.76 -0.52 4.81
CA LEU A 141 -12.61 -1.44 4.05
C LEU A 141 -11.97 -1.86 2.73
N VAL A 142 -11.40 -0.91 1.97
CA VAL A 142 -10.70 -1.22 0.70
C VAL A 142 -9.48 -2.11 0.93
N MET A 143 -8.70 -1.83 1.97
CA MET A 143 -7.50 -2.60 2.31
C MET A 143 -7.81 -3.95 2.97
N GLY A 144 -8.93 -4.05 3.68
CA GLY A 144 -9.39 -5.23 4.41
C GLY A 144 -10.16 -6.22 3.54
N LYS A 145 -10.71 -5.77 2.40
CA LYS A 145 -11.18 -6.67 1.34
C LYS A 145 -10.00 -7.54 0.93
N LYS A 146 -10.00 -8.81 1.38
CA LYS A 146 -9.24 -9.87 0.69
C LYS A 146 -9.66 -9.72 -0.76
N ARG A 147 -8.73 -9.35 -1.64
CA ARG A 147 -9.00 -9.35 -3.08
C ARG A 147 -9.61 -10.72 -3.35
N LYS A 148 -10.91 -10.76 -3.66
CA LYS A 148 -11.50 -11.94 -4.25
C LYS A 148 -10.58 -12.24 -5.42
N VAL A 149 -9.95 -13.41 -5.42
CA VAL A 149 -9.26 -13.95 -6.58
C VAL A 149 -10.34 -14.41 -7.58
N GLU A 150 -11.40 -13.62 -7.72
CA GLU A 150 -12.47 -13.78 -8.70
C GLU A 150 -12.19 -12.67 -9.70
N GLY A 151 -11.20 -12.91 -10.54
CA GLY A 151 -10.63 -11.89 -11.40
C GLY A 151 -9.21 -12.25 -11.81
N PRO A 152 -8.98 -12.66 -13.06
CA PRO A 152 -7.65 -12.94 -13.57
C PRO A 152 -6.97 -11.57 -13.77
N GLY A 153 -6.28 -11.03 -12.76
CA GLY A 153 -5.84 -9.61 -12.86
C GLY A 153 -5.11 -8.98 -11.67
N SER A 154 -4.89 -9.67 -10.55
CA SER A 154 -4.24 -9.05 -9.39
C SER A 154 -2.74 -8.69 -9.58
N ARG A 155 -2.18 -8.93 -10.78
CA ARG A 155 -0.79 -8.66 -11.18
C ARG A 155 -0.65 -7.99 -12.55
N VAL A 156 -1.65 -7.23 -13.00
CA VAL A 156 -1.45 -6.30 -14.13
C VAL A 156 -0.69 -5.08 -13.60
N LEU A 157 0.61 -5.23 -13.35
CA LEU A 157 1.47 -4.11 -12.99
C LEU A 157 2.76 -4.19 -13.80
N GLY A 158 2.86 -3.30 -14.79
CA GLY A 158 4.10 -2.62 -15.11
C GLY A 158 5.03 -3.26 -16.14
N ASN A 159 4.57 -4.22 -16.94
CA ASN A 159 5.35 -4.67 -18.09
C ASN A 159 4.50 -4.61 -19.36
N GLU A 160 4.78 -3.62 -20.21
CA GLU A 160 4.14 -3.43 -21.52
C GLU A 160 4.22 -4.68 -22.40
N ARG A 161 5.22 -5.55 -22.19
CA ARG A 161 5.34 -6.79 -22.96
C ARG A 161 4.35 -7.87 -22.52
N PHE A 162 3.80 -7.78 -21.30
CA PHE A 162 2.92 -8.81 -20.73
C PHE A 162 1.56 -8.26 -20.28
N PRO A 163 0.78 -7.61 -21.17
CA PRO A 163 -0.51 -7.03 -20.82
C PRO A 163 -1.51 -8.09 -20.35
N LEU A 164 -1.42 -9.32 -20.86
CA LEU A 164 -2.34 -10.42 -20.58
C LEU A 164 -1.91 -11.29 -19.38
N ARG A 165 -0.90 -10.86 -18.61
CA ARG A 165 -0.35 -11.68 -17.52
C ARG A 165 -1.38 -11.92 -16.43
N GLY A 166 -1.67 -13.20 -16.18
CA GLY A 166 -2.64 -13.60 -15.18
C GLY A 166 -4.10 -13.42 -15.62
N LEU A 167 -4.35 -12.94 -16.84
CA LEU A 167 -5.66 -12.89 -17.51
C LEU A 167 -5.97 -14.22 -18.24
N LEU A 168 -4.94 -14.84 -18.81
CA LEU A 168 -5.05 -16.03 -19.64
C LEU A 168 -5.09 -17.32 -18.82
N THR A 169 -5.86 -18.31 -19.28
CA THR A 169 -5.93 -19.67 -18.71
C THR A 169 -5.13 -20.66 -19.54
N CYS A 170 -4.39 -21.56 -18.89
CA CYS A 170 -3.63 -22.59 -19.56
C CYS A 170 -4.55 -23.64 -20.20
N PRO A 171 -4.42 -23.94 -21.50
CA PRO A 171 -5.27 -24.93 -22.16
C PRO A 171 -5.04 -26.35 -21.61
N ASN A 172 -3.83 -26.64 -21.09
CA ASN A 172 -3.49 -27.98 -20.63
C ASN A 172 -3.96 -28.29 -19.20
N CYS A 173 -4.07 -27.29 -18.32
CA CYS A 173 -4.35 -27.54 -16.90
C CYS A 173 -5.32 -26.54 -16.25
N GLY A 174 -5.90 -25.62 -17.02
CA GLY A 174 -6.89 -24.64 -16.55
C GLY A 174 -6.36 -23.55 -15.62
N LYS A 175 -5.12 -23.65 -15.13
CA LYS A 175 -4.52 -22.64 -14.25
C LYS A 175 -4.13 -21.37 -15.02
N ASN A 176 -4.12 -20.22 -14.35
CA ASN A 176 -3.73 -18.96 -14.97
C ASN A 176 -2.28 -18.98 -15.47
N LEU A 177 -2.05 -18.46 -16.67
CA LEU A 177 -0.72 -18.27 -17.23
C LEU A 177 -0.01 -17.11 -16.53
N THR A 178 1.28 -17.31 -16.31
CA THR A 178 2.24 -16.28 -15.91
C THR A 178 3.02 -15.84 -17.15
N ALA A 179 3.94 -14.89 -17.01
CA ALA A 179 4.81 -14.48 -18.08
C ALA A 179 6.22 -14.17 -17.54
N SER A 180 7.23 -14.45 -18.36
CA SER A 180 8.64 -14.24 -18.03
C SER A 180 9.48 -13.97 -19.27
N GLY A 181 10.55 -13.19 -19.12
CA GLY A 181 11.59 -13.04 -20.14
C GLY A 181 12.77 -13.97 -19.85
N ALA A 182 13.32 -14.60 -20.88
CA ALA A 182 14.56 -15.39 -20.80
C ALA A 182 15.64 -14.76 -21.68
N LYS A 183 16.88 -14.73 -21.19
CA LYS A 183 18.05 -14.25 -21.93
C LYS A 183 18.79 -15.45 -22.53
N GLY A 184 18.83 -15.53 -23.85
CA GLY A 184 19.64 -16.51 -24.58
C GLY A 184 20.96 -15.90 -25.06
N LYS A 185 21.94 -16.77 -25.36
CA LYS A 185 23.22 -16.36 -25.96
C LYS A 185 23.36 -16.96 -27.37
N SER A 186 23.54 -16.05 -28.34
CA SER A 186 24.34 -16.24 -29.56
C SER A 186 25.43 -17.30 -29.53
N LYS A 187 25.27 -18.51 -30.07
CA LYS A 187 26.47 -19.32 -30.39
C LYS A 187 27.18 -18.78 -31.65
N THR A 188 26.41 -18.25 -32.60
CA THR A 188 26.91 -17.80 -33.91
C THR A 188 27.35 -16.34 -33.93
N TYR A 189 26.76 -15.51 -33.06
CA TYR A 189 27.05 -14.09 -32.99
C TYR A 189 27.16 -13.69 -31.52
N TYR A 190 28.14 -12.89 -31.13
CA TYR A 190 28.36 -12.47 -29.73
C TYR A 190 27.29 -11.45 -29.24
N TYR A 191 26.00 -11.70 -29.48
CA TYR A 191 24.90 -10.89 -28.96
C TYR A 191 23.94 -11.71 -28.10
N TYR A 192 23.28 -11.01 -27.17
CA TYR A 192 22.24 -11.55 -26.31
C TYR A 192 20.86 -11.29 -26.92
N TYR A 193 20.03 -12.33 -26.99
CA TYR A 193 18.61 -12.21 -27.37
C TYR A 193 17.70 -12.44 -26.17
N TYR A 194 16.59 -11.71 -26.14
CA TYR A 194 15.56 -11.83 -25.11
C TYR A 194 14.32 -12.47 -25.70
N TYR A 195 13.85 -13.55 -25.08
CA TYR A 195 12.61 -14.24 -25.44
C TYR A 195 11.56 -13.96 -24.38
N TYR A 196 10.41 -13.42 -24.78
CA TYR A 196 9.30 -13.11 -23.89
C TYR A 196 8.16 -14.06 -24.19
N TYR A 197 7.65 -14.74 -23.16
CA TYR A 197 6.60 -15.73 -23.36
C TYR A 197 5.67 -15.81 -22.16
N TYR A 198 4.41 -16.12 -22.44
CA TYR A 198 3.45 -16.59 -21.45
C TYR A 198 3.72 -18.06 -21.17
N HIS A 199 3.70 -18.45 -19.90
CA HIS A 199 3.96 -19.83 -19.50
C HIS A 199 3.11 -20.28 -18.33
N CYS A 200 2.89 -21.58 -18.28
CA CYS A 200 2.35 -22.23 -17.11
C CYS A 200 3.49 -22.64 -16.15
N HIS A 201 3.12 -23.23 -15.02
CA HIS A 201 4.06 -23.78 -14.04
C HIS A 201 4.90 -24.93 -14.63
N TYR A 202 6.07 -25.17 -14.05
CA TYR A 202 7.08 -26.09 -14.56
C TYR A 202 6.58 -27.51 -14.86
N LYS A 203 5.64 -28.04 -14.07
CA LYS A 203 5.06 -29.38 -14.29
C LYS A 203 4.18 -29.47 -15.55
N CYS A 204 3.54 -28.37 -15.94
CA CYS A 204 2.66 -28.34 -17.11
C CYS A 204 3.43 -28.08 -18.40
N GLY A 205 4.52 -27.31 -18.35
CA GLY A 205 5.41 -27.08 -19.49
C GLY A 205 4.87 -26.18 -20.61
N PHE A 206 3.59 -25.78 -20.58
CA PHE A 206 3.01 -24.90 -21.61
C PHE A 206 3.72 -23.55 -21.68
N ARG A 207 4.12 -23.14 -22.89
CA ARG A 207 4.75 -21.85 -23.20
C ARG A 207 4.25 -21.35 -24.55
N PHE A 208 4.03 -20.04 -24.65
CA PHE A 208 3.61 -19.39 -25.88
C PHE A 208 4.24 -18.00 -26.00
N ASP A 209 4.68 -17.64 -27.21
CA ASP A 209 5.35 -16.39 -27.49
C ASP A 209 4.48 -15.17 -27.13
N SER A 210 5.06 -14.18 -26.48
CA SER A 210 4.32 -13.04 -25.94
C SER A 210 3.77 -12.15 -27.04
N ASP A 211 4.59 -11.84 -28.05
CA ASP A 211 4.25 -10.87 -29.09
C ASP A 211 3.15 -11.45 -29.98
N LYS A 212 3.28 -12.72 -30.38
CA LYS A 212 2.24 -13.43 -31.15
C LYS A 212 0.92 -13.52 -30.41
N LEU A 213 0.93 -13.76 -29.10
CA LEU A 213 -0.31 -13.87 -28.34
C LEU A 213 -0.99 -12.52 -28.13
N ASN A 214 -0.20 -11.46 -27.92
CA ASN A 214 -0.72 -10.11 -27.79
C ASN A 214 -1.36 -9.66 -29.12
N GLU A 215 -0.70 -9.91 -30.25
CA GLU A 215 -1.24 -9.61 -31.59
C GLU A 215 -2.53 -10.41 -31.88
N LEU A 216 -2.55 -11.70 -31.54
CA LEU A 216 -3.76 -12.53 -31.67
C LEU A 216 -4.90 -12.01 -30.79
N PHE A 217 -4.58 -11.54 -29.59
CA PHE A 217 -5.60 -10.96 -28.70
C PHE A 217 -6.15 -9.63 -29.26
N GLU A 218 -5.30 -8.75 -29.78
CA GLU A 218 -5.72 -7.50 -30.42
C GLU A 218 -6.62 -7.76 -31.62
N THR A 219 -6.26 -8.71 -32.49
CA THR A 219 -7.07 -9.07 -33.66
C THR A 219 -8.42 -9.66 -33.28
N GLU A 220 -8.51 -10.50 -32.25
CA GLU A 220 -9.80 -11.02 -31.78
C GLU A 220 -10.66 -9.95 -31.10
N ILE A 221 -10.07 -9.02 -30.34
CA ILE A 221 -10.82 -7.90 -29.76
C ILE A 221 -11.38 -6.98 -30.85
N CYS A 222 -10.63 -6.72 -31.92
CA CYS A 222 -11.10 -5.88 -33.03
C CYS A 222 -12.35 -6.45 -33.72
N LYS A 223 -12.59 -7.76 -33.64
CA LYS A 223 -13.82 -8.38 -34.17
C LYS A 223 -15.04 -8.13 -33.29
N LEU A 224 -14.83 -7.81 -32.01
CA LEU A 224 -15.88 -7.45 -31.08
C LEU A 224 -16.23 -5.97 -31.25
N GLU A 225 -16.77 -5.60 -32.42
CA GLU A 225 -17.28 -4.24 -32.63
C GLU A 225 -18.59 -4.03 -31.87
N PHE A 226 -18.67 -2.90 -31.15
CA PHE A 226 -19.93 -2.43 -30.62
C PHE A 226 -20.84 -1.97 -31.76
N ASN A 227 -22.15 -2.13 -31.60
CA ASN A 227 -23.12 -1.47 -32.47
C ASN A 227 -22.76 0.04 -32.56
N PRO A 228 -22.69 0.62 -33.77
CA PRO A 228 -22.28 2.02 -33.96
C PRO A 228 -23.02 3.00 -33.05
N ILE A 229 -24.32 2.77 -32.82
CA ILE A 229 -25.16 3.60 -31.95
C ILE A 229 -24.66 3.54 -30.49
N ILE A 230 -24.33 2.34 -30.00
CA ILE A 230 -23.83 2.13 -28.65
C ILE A 230 -22.44 2.75 -28.50
N LYS A 231 -21.60 2.67 -29.54
CA LYS A 231 -20.25 3.25 -29.57
C LYS A 231 -20.28 4.77 -29.40
N ASP A 232 -21.17 5.45 -30.12
CA ASP A 232 -21.32 6.91 -30.03
C ASP A 232 -21.88 7.34 -28.67
N LEU A 233 -22.86 6.59 -28.15
CA LEU A 233 -23.41 6.83 -26.82
C LEU A 233 -22.34 6.66 -25.72
N LEU A 234 -21.57 5.56 -25.75
CA LEU A 234 -20.48 5.30 -24.82
C LEU A 234 -19.41 6.39 -24.89
N LYS A 235 -19.06 6.85 -26.10
CA LYS A 235 -18.10 7.94 -26.30
C LYS A 235 -18.58 9.24 -25.66
N SER A 236 -19.86 9.59 -25.84
CA SER A 236 -20.45 10.78 -25.20
C SER A 236 -20.42 10.68 -23.67
N ILE A 237 -20.85 9.55 -23.10
CA ILE A 237 -20.85 9.30 -21.66
C ILE A 237 -19.44 9.35 -21.08
N LEU A 238 -18.45 8.77 -21.77
CA LEU A 238 -17.06 8.79 -21.31
C LEU A 238 -16.50 10.21 -21.30
N LEU A 239 -16.76 11.02 -22.33
CA LEU A 239 -16.30 12.41 -22.41
C LEU A 239 -16.96 13.31 -21.36
N ASP A 240 -18.22 13.05 -21.01
CA ASP A 240 -18.94 13.81 -19.98
C ASP A 240 -18.42 13.50 -18.56
N ASN A 241 -17.96 12.26 -18.33
CA ASN A 241 -17.47 11.81 -17.01
C ASN A 241 -15.95 11.97 -16.82
N TYR A 242 -15.18 12.09 -17.90
CA TYR A 242 -13.75 12.42 -17.83
C TYR A 242 -13.54 13.94 -17.89
N LYS A 243 -13.63 14.59 -16.73
CA LYS A 243 -13.07 15.95 -16.49
C LYS A 243 -11.92 15.87 -15.49
#